data_AF-A0A956BRX1-F1
#
_entry.id   AF-A0A956BRX1-F1
#
_cell.length_a   1.000
_cell.length_b   1.000
_cell.length_c   1.000
_cell.angle_alpha   90.00
_cell.angle_beta   90.00
_cell.angle_gamma   90.00
#
_symmetry.space_group_name_H-M   'P 1'
#
loop_
_entity.id
_entity.type
_entity.pdbx_description
1 polymer ?
#
loop_
_entity_poly.entity_id
_entity_poly.type
_entity_poly.pdbx_seq_one_letter_code
_entity_poly.pdbx_strand_id
1 'polypeptide(L)'
;MSQLTLVGLSYSPWTERARWALAHHGIAYRYREHVPMVGEPALRLRARAPRGERVSVPLLVHPGGVVRDSVEIMRFADAHGGGPSLGASAPDTERWASRVEVGLAATRARVTAAILADPEALRESVLPLAPGPLAHLMKPAGALGARFVARKYGADLGDGARHEATLRAVLTDLRGALSGREHLRGDAFSACDILAATLLQGVAPVSHPRVRLLPAQRAAWTHVGLADEFADLVGWRDRLYAASDAAARVRIAPAEGSVSAPRAPA
;
A
#
# COMPACT_ATOMS: atom_id res chain seq x y z
N MET A 1 26.68 0.05 -6.49
CA MET A 1 25.32 -0.41 -6.86
C MET A 1 24.43 0.82 -6.93
N SER A 2 23.89 1.13 -8.10
CA SER A 2 23.05 2.31 -8.28
C SER A 2 21.71 2.11 -7.54
N GLN A 3 21.35 3.08 -6.68
CA GLN A 3 20.25 2.92 -5.74
C GLN A 3 18.87 2.91 -6.42
N LEU A 4 18.05 1.92 -6.10
CA LEU A 4 16.63 1.88 -6.45
C LEU A 4 15.88 3.00 -5.70
N THR A 5 14.90 3.64 -6.34
CA THR A 5 14.02 4.61 -5.71
C THR A 5 12.56 4.22 -5.91
N LEU A 6 11.82 4.02 -4.82
CA LEU A 6 10.37 3.83 -4.86
C LEU A 6 9.68 5.17 -4.62
N VAL A 7 8.98 5.68 -5.63
CA VAL A 7 8.11 6.85 -5.52
C VAL A 7 6.69 6.35 -5.21
N GLY A 8 6.11 6.79 -4.10
CA GLY A 8 4.89 6.22 -3.56
C GLY A 8 4.08 7.18 -2.72
N LEU A 9 2.89 6.75 -2.31
CA LEU A 9 2.06 7.41 -1.29
C LEU A 9 2.02 6.51 -0.06
N SER A 10 2.41 7.01 1.10
CA SER A 10 2.60 6.18 2.30
C SER A 10 1.32 5.54 2.82
N TYR A 11 0.17 6.17 2.59
CA TYR A 11 -1.14 5.60 2.92
C TYR A 11 -1.74 4.72 1.80
N SER A 12 -1.12 4.65 0.62
CA SER A 12 -1.70 4.00 -0.55
C SER A 12 -1.53 2.47 -0.49
N PRO A 13 -2.63 1.68 -0.56
CA PRO A 13 -2.57 0.22 -0.62
C PRO A 13 -1.67 -0.30 -1.75
N TRP A 14 -1.70 0.34 -2.92
CA TRP A 14 -0.84 0.01 -4.05
C TRP A 14 0.65 0.20 -3.73
N THR A 15 0.99 1.29 -3.05
CA THR A 15 2.37 1.52 -2.61
C THR A 15 2.78 0.50 -1.57
N GLU A 16 1.86 0.14 -0.66
CA GLU A 16 2.15 -0.85 0.38
C GLU A 16 2.44 -2.23 -0.19
N ARG A 17 1.74 -2.68 -1.24
CA ARG A 17 2.06 -3.93 -1.96
C ARG A 17 3.50 -3.95 -2.45
N ALA A 18 3.90 -2.88 -3.14
CA ALA A 18 5.26 -2.74 -3.66
C ALA A 18 6.30 -2.76 -2.54
N ARG A 19 6.06 -2.02 -1.46
CA ARG A 19 6.96 -1.99 -0.29
C ARG A 19 7.06 -3.34 0.39
N TRP A 20 5.95 -4.07 0.49
CA TRP A 20 5.91 -5.39 1.10
C TRP A 20 6.71 -6.39 0.27
N ALA A 21 6.48 -6.48 -1.04
CA ALA A 21 7.23 -7.40 -1.88
C ALA A 21 8.73 -7.06 -1.89
N LEU A 22 9.11 -5.79 -2.03
CA LEU A 22 10.52 -5.38 -1.97
C LEU A 22 11.16 -5.78 -0.63
N ALA A 23 10.45 -5.60 0.50
CA ALA A 23 10.94 -6.01 1.82
C ALA A 23 11.04 -7.54 1.94
N HIS A 24 10.02 -8.28 1.48
CA HIS A 24 10.01 -9.75 1.46
C HIS A 24 11.18 -10.34 0.66
N HIS A 25 11.62 -9.62 -0.38
CA HIS A 25 12.74 -10.03 -1.22
C HIS A 25 14.09 -9.44 -0.81
N GLY A 26 14.16 -8.68 0.29
CA GLY A 26 15.41 -8.07 0.77
C GLY A 26 15.96 -6.98 -0.17
N ILE A 27 15.12 -6.38 -1.00
CA ILE A 27 15.54 -5.37 -1.97
C ILE A 27 15.56 -4.00 -1.30
N ALA A 28 16.76 -3.45 -1.13
CA ALA A 28 16.94 -2.10 -0.59
C ALA A 28 16.52 -1.02 -1.60
N TYR A 29 15.79 -0.01 -1.13
CA TYR A 29 15.38 1.12 -1.94
C TYR A 29 15.31 2.41 -1.11
N ARG A 30 15.48 3.55 -1.78
CA ARG A 30 15.14 4.87 -1.23
C ARG A 30 13.67 5.15 -1.45
N TYR A 31 12.93 5.45 -0.38
CA TYR A 31 11.55 5.88 -0.51
C TYR A 31 11.47 7.39 -0.81
N ARG A 32 10.55 7.78 -1.70
CA ARG A 32 10.17 9.18 -1.94
C ARG A 32 8.65 9.31 -1.92
N GLU A 33 8.16 10.12 -1.00
CA GLU A 33 6.73 10.47 -0.94
C GLU A 33 6.33 11.28 -2.17
N HIS A 34 5.22 10.92 -2.80
CA HIS A 34 4.56 11.67 -3.85
C HIS A 34 3.46 12.53 -3.24
N VAL A 35 3.42 13.82 -3.54
CA VAL A 35 2.32 14.69 -3.13
C VAL A 35 1.42 14.92 -4.34
N PRO A 36 0.13 14.48 -4.32
CA PRO A 36 -0.78 14.69 -5.44
C PRO A 36 -0.90 16.18 -5.80
N MET A 37 -1.21 16.47 -7.07
CA MET A 37 -1.14 17.80 -7.70
C MET A 37 0.27 18.40 -7.78
N VAL A 38 0.93 18.62 -6.65
CA VAL A 38 2.22 19.33 -6.56
C VAL A 38 3.35 18.51 -7.20
N GLY A 39 3.37 17.20 -6.93
CA GLY A 39 4.40 16.28 -7.41
C GLY A 39 4.18 15.74 -8.82
N GLU A 40 3.05 16.03 -9.48
CA GLU A 40 2.69 15.43 -10.76
C GLU A 40 3.71 15.67 -11.88
N PRO A 41 4.28 16.88 -12.08
CA PRO A 41 5.30 17.11 -13.11
C PRO A 41 6.53 16.22 -12.89
N ALA A 42 7.02 16.15 -11.65
CA ALA A 42 8.18 15.34 -11.29
C ALA A 42 7.88 13.83 -11.39
N LEU A 43 6.65 13.41 -11.08
CA LEU A 43 6.20 12.03 -11.26
C LEU A 43 6.21 11.64 -12.74
N ARG A 44 5.64 12.47 -13.61
CA ARG A 44 5.61 12.23 -15.06
C ARG A 44 7.00 12.17 -15.67
N LEU A 45 7.89 13.10 -15.28
CA LEU A 45 9.29 13.10 -15.72
C LEU A 45 9.98 11.78 -15.33
N ARG A 46 9.81 11.33 -14.09
CA ARG A 46 10.38 10.06 -13.63
C ARG A 46 9.80 8.87 -14.36
N ALA A 47 8.49 8.86 -14.62
CA ALA A 47 7.81 7.79 -15.32
C ALA A 47 8.18 7.69 -16.81
N ARG A 48 8.86 8.71 -17.38
CA ARG A 48 9.13 8.83 -18.83
C ARG A 48 7.86 8.68 -19.67
N ALA A 49 6.73 9.14 -19.13
CA ALA A 49 5.41 8.93 -19.73
C ALA A 49 5.14 9.94 -20.87
N PRO A 50 4.70 9.49 -22.06
CA PRO A 50 4.26 10.37 -23.13
C PRO A 50 3.13 11.31 -22.71
N ARG A 51 2.93 12.38 -23.49
CA ARG A 51 1.85 13.34 -23.25
C ARG A 51 0.50 12.63 -23.33
N GLY A 52 -0.39 12.89 -22.36
CA GLY A 52 -1.72 12.28 -22.29
C GLY A 52 -1.79 10.93 -21.56
N GLU A 53 -0.67 10.24 -21.36
CA GLU A 53 -0.66 8.99 -20.58
C GLU A 53 -0.94 9.26 -19.10
N ARG A 54 -1.80 8.45 -18.47
CA ARG A 54 -2.06 8.51 -17.03
C ARG A 54 -0.87 7.93 -16.27
N VAL A 55 -0.37 8.68 -15.29
CA VAL A 55 0.73 8.25 -14.42
C VAL A 55 0.23 8.13 -12.98
N SER A 56 0.49 7.00 -12.35
CA SER A 56 0.16 6.70 -10.96
C SER A 56 1.40 6.26 -10.19
N VAL A 57 1.27 6.27 -8.87
CA VAL A 57 2.21 5.61 -7.96
C VAL A 57 1.61 4.28 -7.49
N PRO A 58 2.44 3.29 -7.10
CA PRO A 58 3.90 3.33 -6.98
C PRO A 58 4.66 3.31 -8.32
N LEU A 59 5.87 3.88 -8.32
CA LEU A 59 6.87 3.76 -9.39
C LEU A 59 8.19 3.32 -8.79
N LEU A 60 8.78 2.24 -9.29
CA LEU A 60 10.13 1.83 -8.95
C LEU A 60 11.09 2.32 -10.04
N VAL A 61 11.91 3.30 -9.70
CA VAL A 61 12.94 3.86 -10.57
C VAL A 61 14.25 3.11 -10.33
N HIS A 62 14.83 2.59 -11.41
CA HIS A 62 16.11 1.90 -11.39
C HIS A 62 16.98 2.40 -12.57
N PRO A 63 18.27 2.05 -12.63
CA PRO A 63 19.20 2.61 -13.63
C PRO A 63 18.80 2.31 -15.08
N GLY A 64 18.23 1.13 -15.30
CA GLY A 64 17.80 0.66 -16.62
C GLY A 64 16.39 1.09 -17.03
N GLY A 65 15.63 1.76 -16.16
CA GLY A 65 14.25 2.10 -16.46
C GLY A 65 13.34 2.34 -15.26
N VAL A 66 12.05 2.15 -15.49
CA VAL A 66 10.99 2.37 -14.49
C VAL A 66 10.02 1.20 -14.56
N VAL A 67 9.78 0.58 -13.40
CA VAL A 67 8.69 -0.38 -13.23
C VAL A 67 7.49 0.37 -12.68
N ARG A 68 6.37 0.26 -13.39
CA ARG A 68 5.10 0.95 -13.09
C ARG A 68 4.08 -0.09 -12.70
N ASP A 69 3.11 0.29 -11.88
CA ASP A 69 2.11 -0.60 -11.29
C ASP A 69 2.62 -1.43 -10.10
N SER A 70 1.77 -1.63 -9.10
CA SER A 70 2.14 -2.36 -7.89
C SER A 70 2.43 -3.84 -8.14
N VAL A 71 1.68 -4.50 -9.03
CA VAL A 71 1.83 -5.93 -9.35
C VAL A 71 3.10 -6.16 -10.17
N GLU A 72 3.40 -5.27 -11.12
CA GLU A 72 4.68 -5.32 -11.85
C GLU A 72 5.88 -5.11 -10.92
N ILE A 73 5.78 -4.23 -9.91
CA ILE A 73 6.83 -4.09 -8.91
C ILE A 73 6.96 -5.36 -8.05
N MET A 74 5.84 -6.06 -7.76
CA MET A 74 5.90 -7.36 -7.10
C MET A 74 6.60 -8.41 -7.99
N ARG A 75 6.30 -8.46 -9.29
CA ARG A 75 6.98 -9.32 -10.28
C ARG A 75 8.48 -9.02 -10.37
N PHE A 76 8.82 -7.74 -10.39
CA PHE A 76 10.22 -7.30 -10.33
C PHE A 76 10.90 -7.81 -9.06
N ALA A 77 10.26 -7.67 -7.90
CA ALA A 77 10.81 -8.13 -6.64
C ALA A 77 11.00 -9.65 -6.61
N ASP A 78 10.03 -10.41 -7.10
CA ASP A 78 10.10 -11.87 -7.24
C ASP A 78 11.27 -12.31 -8.12
N ALA A 79 11.51 -11.62 -9.23
CA ALA A 79 12.54 -11.98 -10.20
C ALA A 79 13.97 -11.57 -9.79
N HIS A 80 14.13 -10.52 -8.98
CA HIS A 80 15.44 -9.93 -8.66
C HIS A 80 15.80 -10.05 -7.16
N GLY A 81 14.92 -10.62 -6.37
CA GLY A 81 15.00 -10.74 -4.92
C GLY A 81 15.70 -11.99 -4.41
N GLY A 82 16.04 -11.98 -3.13
CA GLY A 82 16.57 -13.16 -2.42
C GLY A 82 15.54 -13.93 -1.60
N GLY A 83 14.30 -13.44 -1.49
CA GLY A 83 13.22 -14.10 -0.74
C GLY A 83 12.56 -15.27 -1.49
N PRO A 84 11.83 -16.15 -0.79
CA PRO A 84 11.00 -17.18 -1.43
C PRO A 84 10.01 -16.57 -2.43
N SER A 85 9.74 -17.26 -3.53
CA SER A 85 8.83 -16.78 -4.58
C SER A 85 7.42 -16.51 -4.04
N LEU A 86 6.88 -15.33 -4.33
CA LEU A 86 5.49 -14.94 -4.10
C LEU A 86 4.57 -15.41 -5.24
N GLY A 87 5.12 -15.91 -6.34
CA GLY A 87 4.38 -16.27 -7.56
C GLY A 87 3.59 -15.10 -8.14
N ALA A 88 4.18 -13.90 -8.18
CA ALA A 88 3.58 -12.67 -8.67
C ALA A 88 3.23 -12.71 -10.17
N SER A 89 3.84 -13.61 -10.92
CA SER A 89 3.54 -13.86 -12.35
C SER A 89 2.51 -14.98 -12.57
N ALA A 90 2.01 -15.63 -11.52
CA ALA A 90 1.06 -16.73 -11.68
C ALA A 90 -0.36 -16.23 -12.05
N PRO A 91 -1.16 -17.02 -12.79
CA PRO A 91 -2.47 -16.59 -13.29
C PRO A 91 -3.49 -16.22 -12.20
N ASP A 92 -3.42 -16.87 -11.04
CA ASP A 92 -4.27 -16.56 -9.90
C ASP A 92 -3.92 -15.22 -9.24
N THR A 93 -2.65 -14.79 -9.27
CA THR A 93 -2.26 -13.44 -8.82
C THR A 93 -2.97 -12.38 -9.65
N GLU A 94 -3.01 -12.54 -10.98
CA GLU A 94 -3.68 -11.58 -11.87
C GLU A 94 -5.20 -11.53 -11.61
N ARG A 95 -5.83 -12.70 -11.39
CA ARG A 95 -7.24 -12.78 -10.99
C ARG A 95 -7.50 -12.05 -9.67
N TRP A 96 -6.66 -12.27 -8.67
CA TRP A 96 -6.76 -11.58 -7.39
C TRP A 96 -6.50 -10.09 -7.49
N ALA A 97 -5.51 -9.67 -8.29
CA ALA A 97 -5.23 -8.26 -8.52
C ALA A 97 -6.47 -7.58 -9.10
N SER A 98 -7.04 -8.13 -10.16
CA SER A 98 -8.27 -7.63 -10.79
C SER A 98 -9.43 -7.54 -9.80
N ARG A 99 -9.64 -8.57 -8.96
CA ARG A 99 -10.72 -8.58 -7.97
C ARG A 99 -10.52 -7.54 -6.87
N VAL A 100 -9.29 -7.41 -6.36
CA VAL A 100 -8.95 -6.42 -5.33
C VAL A 100 -9.02 -4.99 -5.89
N GLU A 101 -8.66 -4.75 -7.14
CA GLU A 101 -8.77 -3.43 -7.76
C GLU A 101 -10.20 -2.89 -7.73
N VAL A 102 -11.21 -3.75 -7.92
CA VAL A 102 -12.63 -3.38 -7.79
C VAL A 102 -12.92 -2.85 -6.37
N GLY A 103 -12.50 -3.58 -5.34
CA GLY A 103 -12.70 -3.18 -3.94
C GLY A 103 -11.92 -1.91 -3.56
N LEU A 104 -10.71 -1.76 -4.09
CA LEU A 104 -9.89 -0.57 -3.85
C LEU A 104 -10.39 0.67 -4.60
N ALA A 105 -11.01 0.52 -5.78
CA ALA A 105 -11.67 1.62 -6.47
C ALA A 105 -12.87 2.14 -5.65
N ALA A 106 -13.71 1.24 -5.14
CA ALA A 106 -14.81 1.57 -4.24
C ALA A 106 -14.30 2.22 -2.94
N THR A 107 -13.24 1.67 -2.34
CA THR A 107 -12.55 2.26 -1.19
C THR A 107 -12.11 3.69 -1.48
N ARG A 108 -11.41 3.92 -2.60
CA ARG A 108 -10.90 5.24 -2.96
C ARG A 108 -12.03 6.26 -3.05
N ALA A 109 -13.15 5.90 -3.68
CA ALA A 109 -14.31 6.77 -3.79
C ALA A 109 -14.92 7.11 -2.43
N ARG A 110 -15.22 6.08 -1.62
CA ARG A 110 -15.77 6.24 -0.26
C ARG A 110 -14.86 7.10 0.63
N VAL A 111 -13.57 6.79 0.69
CA VAL A 111 -12.60 7.50 1.53
C VAL A 111 -12.44 8.94 1.08
N THR A 112 -12.43 9.20 -0.24
CA THR A 112 -12.34 10.58 -0.74
C THR A 112 -13.59 11.38 -0.38
N ALA A 113 -14.78 10.77 -0.45
CA ALA A 113 -16.02 11.41 0.00
C ALA A 113 -15.99 11.70 1.51
N ALA A 114 -15.53 10.74 2.33
CA ALA A 114 -15.39 10.91 3.77
C ALA A 114 -14.40 12.04 4.14
N ILE A 115 -13.24 12.10 3.47
CA ILE A 115 -12.27 13.19 3.65
C ILE A 115 -12.90 14.54 3.27
N LEU A 116 -13.66 14.62 2.18
CA LEU A 116 -14.31 15.87 1.76
C LEU A 116 -15.39 16.33 2.75
N ALA A 117 -15.97 15.42 3.52
CA ALA A 117 -16.99 15.72 4.53
C ALA A 117 -16.39 16.09 5.90
N ASP A 118 -15.10 15.83 6.13
CA ASP A 118 -14.43 16.04 7.43
C ASP A 118 -13.39 17.19 7.36
N PRO A 119 -13.68 18.35 7.98
CA PRO A 119 -12.77 19.49 8.00
C PRO A 119 -11.39 19.21 8.61
N GLU A 120 -11.30 18.25 9.53
CA GLU A 120 -10.05 17.87 10.17
C GLU A 120 -9.23 16.93 9.28
N ALA A 121 -9.88 16.00 8.58
CA ALA A 121 -9.21 15.18 7.56
C ALA A 121 -8.67 16.04 6.40
N LEU A 122 -9.38 17.10 6.00
CA LEU A 122 -8.89 18.08 5.02
C LEU A 122 -7.67 18.85 5.52
N ARG A 123 -7.66 19.23 6.80
CA ARG A 123 -6.52 19.89 7.45
C ARG A 123 -5.31 18.97 7.50
N GLU A 124 -5.50 17.72 7.89
CA GLU A 124 -4.42 16.72 7.93
C GLU A 124 -3.79 16.49 6.55
N SER A 125 -4.60 16.56 5.49
CA SER A 125 -4.15 16.35 4.10
C SER A 125 -3.20 17.42 3.57
N VAL A 126 -3.16 18.60 4.20
CA VAL A 126 -2.27 19.72 3.78
C VAL A 126 -1.03 19.87 4.65
N LEU A 127 -0.89 19.09 5.74
CA LEU A 127 0.27 19.16 6.63
C LEU A 127 1.63 18.93 5.95
N PRO A 128 1.77 18.08 4.91
CA PRO A 128 3.02 17.96 4.18
C PRO A 128 3.45 19.25 3.45
N LEU A 129 2.52 20.18 3.21
CA LEU A 129 2.75 21.44 2.50
C LEU A 129 2.81 22.64 3.45
N ALA A 130 2.02 22.62 4.53
CA ALA A 130 1.89 23.71 5.49
C ALA A 130 1.77 23.15 6.91
N PRO A 131 2.84 23.19 7.73
CA PRO A 131 2.79 22.67 9.10
C PRO A 131 2.08 23.64 10.06
N GLY A 132 1.63 23.10 11.20
CA GLY A 132 1.19 23.90 12.34
C GLY A 132 -0.11 24.69 12.11
N PRO A 133 -0.26 25.88 12.74
CA PRO A 133 -1.50 26.67 12.68
C PRO A 133 -1.93 27.05 11.26
N LEU A 134 -0.99 27.17 10.31
CA LEU A 134 -1.27 27.52 8.91
C LEU A 134 -2.17 26.49 8.22
N ALA A 135 -2.08 25.21 8.60
CA ALA A 135 -2.90 24.13 8.03
C ALA A 135 -4.41 24.39 8.19
N HIS A 136 -4.82 25.05 9.28
CA HIS A 136 -6.24 25.35 9.53
C HIS A 136 -6.83 26.30 8.48
N LEU A 137 -6.02 27.21 7.93
CA LEU A 137 -6.43 28.14 6.88
C LEU A 137 -6.42 27.50 5.49
N MET A 138 -5.74 26.36 5.33
CA MET A 138 -5.53 25.69 4.04
C MET A 138 -6.52 24.55 3.75
N LYS A 139 -7.59 24.39 4.54
CA LYS A 139 -8.64 23.39 4.29
C LYS A 139 -9.22 23.43 2.87
N PRO A 140 -9.47 24.60 2.24
CA PRO A 140 -9.91 24.66 0.84
C PRO A 140 -8.90 24.04 -0.13
N ALA A 141 -7.60 24.18 0.12
CA ALA A 141 -6.56 23.52 -0.67
C ALA A 141 -6.57 22.00 -0.46
N GLY A 142 -6.84 21.52 0.77
CA GLY A 142 -7.09 20.10 1.04
C GLY A 142 -8.28 19.56 0.23
N ALA A 143 -9.38 20.32 0.16
CA ALA A 143 -10.56 19.93 -0.61
C ALA A 143 -10.28 19.91 -2.12
N LEU A 144 -9.48 20.87 -2.62
CA LEU A 144 -9.01 20.87 -3.99
C LEU A 144 -8.16 19.62 -4.30
N GLY A 145 -7.25 19.25 -3.40
CA GLY A 145 -6.44 18.03 -3.50
C GLY A 145 -7.28 16.76 -3.57
N ALA A 146 -8.24 16.61 -2.66
CA ALA A 146 -9.15 15.47 -2.63
C ALA A 146 -10.00 15.38 -3.91
N ARG A 147 -10.55 16.50 -4.39
CA ARG A 147 -11.30 16.57 -5.67
C ARG A 147 -10.43 16.26 -6.88
N PHE A 148 -9.16 16.69 -6.88
CA PHE A 148 -8.21 16.33 -7.92
C PHE A 148 -8.00 14.81 -7.96
N VAL A 149 -7.79 14.17 -6.81
CA VAL A 149 -7.65 12.71 -6.72
C VAL A 149 -8.92 12.02 -7.23
N ALA A 150 -10.11 12.46 -6.79
CA ALA A 150 -11.37 11.90 -7.27
C ALA A 150 -11.48 11.97 -8.80
N ARG A 151 -11.21 13.14 -9.40
CA ARG A 151 -11.26 13.34 -10.85
C ARG A 151 -10.21 12.52 -11.59
N LYS A 152 -8.97 12.51 -11.11
CA LYS A 152 -7.84 11.79 -11.73
C LYS A 152 -8.14 10.29 -11.88
N TYR A 153 -8.83 9.73 -10.89
CA TYR A 153 -9.13 8.30 -10.83
C TYR A 153 -10.59 7.93 -11.14
N GLY A 154 -11.42 8.90 -11.55
CA GLY A 154 -12.82 8.65 -11.90
C GLY A 154 -13.67 8.17 -10.72
N ALA A 155 -13.36 8.61 -9.50
CA ALA A 155 -14.10 8.22 -8.31
C ALA A 155 -15.49 8.87 -8.30
N ASP A 156 -16.53 8.04 -8.28
CA ASP A 156 -17.90 8.49 -8.08
C ASP A 156 -18.14 8.76 -6.59
N LEU A 157 -18.31 10.02 -6.20
CA LEU A 157 -18.43 10.40 -4.78
C LEU A 157 -19.87 10.33 -4.25
N GLY A 158 -20.87 10.09 -5.12
CA GLY A 158 -22.28 10.23 -4.77
C GLY A 158 -22.94 8.95 -4.23
N ASP A 159 -22.32 7.79 -4.43
CA ASP A 159 -22.98 6.50 -4.20
C ASP A 159 -22.28 5.63 -3.15
N GLY A 160 -22.30 6.11 -1.90
CA GLY A 160 -21.65 5.44 -0.77
C GLY A 160 -22.14 4.00 -0.55
N ALA A 161 -23.46 3.76 -0.69
CA ALA A 161 -24.07 2.44 -0.50
C ALA A 161 -23.57 1.44 -1.54
N ARG A 162 -23.47 1.83 -2.82
CA ARG A 162 -22.89 0.95 -3.86
C ARG A 162 -21.42 0.64 -3.60
N HIS A 163 -20.63 1.62 -3.16
CA HIS A 163 -19.22 1.39 -2.83
C HIS A 163 -19.06 0.43 -1.66
N GLU A 164 -19.89 0.56 -0.62
CA GLU A 164 -19.92 -0.36 0.50
C GLU A 164 -20.31 -1.77 0.05
N ALA A 165 -21.40 -1.92 -0.73
CA ALA A 165 -21.84 -3.21 -1.25
C ALA A 165 -20.76 -3.88 -2.14
N THR A 166 -20.07 -3.09 -2.95
CA THR A 166 -18.96 -3.56 -3.79
C THR A 166 -17.80 -4.07 -2.94
N LEU A 167 -17.40 -3.31 -1.92
CA LEU A 167 -16.33 -3.70 -1.02
C LEU A 167 -16.71 -4.95 -0.21
N ARG A 168 -17.94 -5.01 0.33
CA ARG A 168 -18.49 -6.19 1.02
C ARG A 168 -18.42 -7.43 0.14
N ALA A 169 -18.83 -7.35 -1.12
CA ALA A 169 -18.77 -8.50 -2.04
C ALA A 169 -17.33 -9.01 -2.25
N VAL A 170 -16.35 -8.11 -2.40
CA VAL A 170 -14.94 -8.51 -2.54
C VAL A 170 -14.42 -9.15 -1.25
N LEU A 171 -14.81 -8.63 -0.08
CA LEU A 171 -14.44 -9.19 1.22
C LEU A 171 -15.07 -10.56 1.46
N THR A 172 -16.33 -10.77 1.04
CA THR A 172 -16.99 -12.07 1.08
C THR A 172 -16.25 -13.10 0.23
N ASP A 173 -15.84 -12.74 -0.99
CA ASP A 173 -15.04 -13.62 -1.83
C ASP A 173 -13.68 -13.94 -1.19
N LEU A 174 -13.03 -12.94 -0.58
CA LEU A 174 -11.78 -13.13 0.15
C LEU A 174 -11.96 -14.11 1.32
N ARG A 175 -12.99 -13.93 2.15
CA ARG A 175 -13.29 -14.84 3.25
C ARG A 175 -13.54 -16.26 2.75
N GLY A 176 -14.35 -16.41 1.70
CA GLY A 176 -14.64 -17.72 1.09
C GLY A 176 -13.38 -18.38 0.54
N ALA A 177 -12.55 -17.63 -0.18
CA ALA A 177 -11.30 -18.15 -0.73
C ALA A 177 -10.27 -18.49 0.34
N LEU A 178 -10.20 -17.73 1.43
CA LEU A 178 -9.33 -18.06 2.55
C LEU A 178 -9.80 -19.36 3.22
N SER A 179 -11.12 -19.51 3.44
CA SER A 179 -11.72 -20.69 4.08
C SER A 179 -10.99 -21.11 5.37
N GLY A 180 -10.61 -20.13 6.19
CA GLY A 180 -9.90 -20.34 7.46
C GLY A 180 -8.42 -20.71 7.35
N ARG A 181 -7.86 -20.80 6.13
CA ARG A 181 -6.44 -21.10 5.91
C ARG A 181 -5.56 -19.90 6.27
N GLU A 182 -4.26 -20.17 6.45
CA GLU A 182 -3.28 -19.12 6.73
C GLU A 182 -2.97 -18.28 5.48
N HIS A 183 -2.91 -18.91 4.31
CA HIS A 183 -2.62 -18.26 3.04
C HIS A 183 -3.61 -18.66 1.94
N LEU A 184 -3.80 -17.77 0.96
CA LEU A 184 -4.70 -17.99 -0.17
C LEU A 184 -4.27 -19.13 -1.09
N ARG A 185 -2.96 -19.46 -1.10
CA ARG A 185 -2.40 -20.61 -1.80
C ARG A 185 -2.19 -21.84 -0.91
N GLY A 186 -2.92 -21.92 0.22
CA GLY A 186 -2.74 -23.01 1.18
C GLY A 186 -1.57 -22.72 2.11
N ASP A 187 -0.45 -23.42 1.90
CA ASP A 187 0.64 -23.47 2.89
C ASP A 187 1.77 -22.46 2.60
N ALA A 188 1.64 -21.66 1.54
CA ALA A 188 2.67 -20.71 1.13
C ALA A 188 2.14 -19.27 1.06
N PHE A 189 2.83 -18.38 1.78
CA PHE A 189 2.65 -16.94 1.64
C PHE A 189 2.95 -16.49 0.22
N SER A 190 2.09 -15.65 -0.35
CA SER A 190 2.10 -15.34 -1.78
C SER A 190 1.73 -13.89 -2.08
N ALA A 191 1.87 -13.52 -3.35
CA ALA A 191 1.41 -12.24 -3.88
C ALA A 191 -0.10 -12.03 -3.63
N CYS A 192 -0.90 -13.09 -3.68
CA CYS A 192 -2.33 -13.04 -3.40
C CYS A 192 -2.62 -12.56 -1.97
N ASP A 193 -1.83 -13.01 -1.00
CA ASP A 193 -1.96 -12.61 0.40
C ASP A 193 -1.64 -11.13 0.59
N ILE A 194 -0.59 -10.61 -0.06
CA ILE A 194 -0.26 -9.18 -0.05
C ILE A 194 -1.38 -8.34 -0.68
N LEU A 195 -1.92 -8.78 -1.82
CA LEU A 195 -3.03 -8.10 -2.50
C LEU A 195 -4.27 -8.01 -1.59
N ALA A 196 -4.66 -9.13 -0.99
CA ALA A 196 -5.80 -9.20 -0.08
C ALA A 196 -5.57 -8.44 1.24
N ALA A 197 -4.38 -8.56 1.84
CA ALA A 197 -4.02 -7.84 3.06
C ALA A 197 -4.05 -6.32 2.87
N THR A 198 -3.62 -5.82 1.71
CA THR A 198 -3.64 -4.38 1.40
C THR A 198 -5.03 -3.84 1.07
N LEU A 199 -5.96 -4.67 0.55
CA LEU A 199 -7.36 -4.29 0.40
C LEU A 199 -7.97 -3.83 1.74
N LEU A 200 -7.67 -4.56 2.80
CA LEU A 200 -8.24 -4.36 4.14
C LEU A 200 -7.81 -3.03 4.78
N GLN A 201 -6.84 -2.31 4.21
CA GLN A 201 -6.59 -0.91 4.58
C GLN A 201 -7.84 -0.03 4.36
N GLY A 202 -8.62 -0.35 3.33
CA GLY A 202 -9.90 0.31 3.01
C GLY A 202 -11.07 -0.06 3.93
N VAL A 203 -10.84 -0.95 4.90
CA VAL A 203 -11.81 -1.38 5.90
C VAL A 203 -11.40 -0.86 7.28
N ALA A 204 -10.18 -1.15 7.70
CA ALA A 204 -9.61 -0.66 8.95
C ALA A 204 -8.10 -0.53 8.76
N PRO A 205 -7.52 0.67 8.70
CA PRO A 205 -6.09 0.78 8.42
C PRO A 205 -5.24 0.11 9.48
N VAL A 206 -4.22 -0.64 9.05
CA VAL A 206 -3.26 -1.27 9.96
C VAL A 206 -2.48 -0.21 10.73
N SER A 207 -2.08 -0.52 11.96
CA SER A 207 -1.11 0.27 12.72
C SER A 207 0.29 -0.22 12.38
N HIS A 208 0.88 0.27 11.29
CA HIS A 208 2.19 -0.17 10.80
C HIS A 208 3.05 1.03 10.35
N PRO A 209 4.36 1.08 10.65
CA PRO A 209 5.23 2.22 10.27
C PRO A 209 5.27 2.54 8.77
N ARG A 210 4.92 1.56 7.94
CA ARG A 210 4.81 1.73 6.49
C ARG A 210 3.56 2.50 6.05
N VAL A 211 2.47 2.40 6.80
CA VAL A 211 1.17 3.01 6.49
C VAL A 211 0.96 4.23 7.38
N ARG A 212 1.10 5.42 6.80
CA ARG A 212 1.03 6.69 7.54
C ARG A 212 -0.31 7.37 7.30
N LEU A 213 -1.17 7.31 8.31
CA LEU A 213 -2.44 8.02 8.36
C LEU A 213 -2.53 8.73 9.70
N LEU A 214 -2.84 10.03 9.66
CA LEU A 214 -3.14 10.83 10.84
C LEU A 214 -4.54 10.49 11.39
N PRO A 215 -4.89 10.91 12.62
CA PRO A 215 -6.12 10.46 13.27
C PRO A 215 -7.42 10.67 12.47
N ALA A 216 -7.69 11.86 11.93
CA ALA A 216 -8.92 12.12 11.19
C ALA A 216 -8.95 11.41 9.83
N GLN A 217 -7.80 11.34 9.14
CA GLN A 217 -7.65 10.51 7.95
C GLN A 217 -7.90 9.04 8.26
N ARG A 218 -7.33 8.51 9.35
CA ARG A 218 -7.57 7.12 9.77
C ARG A 218 -9.05 6.88 10.03
N ALA A 219 -9.74 7.81 10.68
CA ALA A 219 -11.18 7.72 10.87
C ALA A 219 -11.94 7.69 9.53
N ALA A 220 -11.57 8.54 8.56
CA ALA A 220 -12.18 8.54 7.22
C ALA A 220 -11.91 7.26 6.42
N TRP A 221 -10.74 6.62 6.64
CA TRP A 221 -10.40 5.34 6.03
C TRP A 221 -11.15 4.17 6.66
N THR A 222 -11.40 4.21 7.97
CA THR A 222 -12.10 3.14 8.68
C THR A 222 -13.58 3.07 8.31
N HIS A 223 -14.06 1.87 8.04
CA HIS A 223 -15.48 1.56 7.88
C HIS A 223 -15.91 0.64 9.01
N VAL A 224 -16.48 1.20 10.08
CA VAL A 224 -16.80 0.46 11.32
C VAL A 224 -17.66 -0.79 11.04
N GLY A 225 -18.76 -0.65 10.29
CA GLY A 225 -19.63 -1.80 9.99
C GLY A 225 -18.94 -2.96 9.26
N LEU A 226 -18.10 -2.67 8.24
CA LEU A 226 -17.32 -3.71 7.55
C LEU A 226 -16.15 -4.22 8.40
N ALA A 227 -15.57 -3.38 9.26
CA ALA A 227 -14.51 -3.82 10.17
C ALA A 227 -15.05 -4.82 11.20
N ASP A 228 -16.25 -4.58 11.73
CA ASP A 228 -16.94 -5.51 12.64
C ASP A 228 -17.40 -6.76 11.90
N GLU A 229 -18.04 -6.61 10.73
CA GLU A 229 -18.51 -7.72 9.89
C GLU A 229 -17.36 -8.62 9.44
N PHE A 230 -16.18 -8.06 9.16
CA PHE A 230 -14.97 -8.74 8.67
C PHE A 230 -13.78 -8.72 9.64
N ALA A 231 -14.06 -8.77 10.95
CA ALA A 231 -13.05 -8.76 12.00
C ALA A 231 -12.05 -9.93 11.91
N ASP A 232 -12.51 -11.10 11.44
CA ASP A 232 -11.68 -12.27 11.15
C ASP A 232 -10.61 -11.98 10.08
N LEU A 233 -10.99 -11.32 8.98
CA LEU A 233 -10.08 -10.93 7.90
C LEU A 233 -9.11 -9.84 8.36
N VAL A 234 -9.60 -8.87 9.15
CA VAL A 234 -8.76 -7.83 9.76
C VAL A 234 -7.70 -8.48 10.67
N GLY A 235 -8.10 -9.41 11.53
CA GLY A 235 -7.19 -10.16 12.39
C GLY A 235 -6.21 -11.05 11.61
N TRP A 236 -6.65 -11.68 10.52
CA TRP A 236 -5.79 -12.42 9.60
C TRP A 236 -4.71 -11.53 8.98
N ARG A 237 -5.08 -10.36 8.44
CA ARG A 237 -4.12 -9.38 7.91
C ARG A 237 -3.10 -8.97 8.96
N ASP A 238 -3.53 -8.69 10.17
CA ASP A 238 -2.63 -8.22 11.22
C ASP A 238 -1.58 -9.27 11.59
N ARG A 239 -1.97 -10.56 11.58
CA ARG A 239 -1.00 -11.68 11.70
C ARG A 239 0.01 -11.71 10.56
N LEU A 240 -0.41 -11.45 9.31
CA LEU A 240 0.52 -11.38 8.17
C LEU A 240 1.53 -10.23 8.31
N TYR A 241 1.10 -9.05 8.77
CA TYR A 241 2.04 -7.94 9.03
C TYR A 241 3.05 -8.31 10.13
N ALA A 242 2.59 -8.91 11.22
CA ALA A 242 3.46 -9.34 12.32
C ALA A 242 4.50 -10.38 11.86
N ALA A 243 4.08 -11.38 11.07
CA ALA A 243 4.97 -12.38 10.50
C ALA A 243 6.00 -11.76 9.55
N SER A 244 5.58 -10.82 8.70
CA SER A 244 6.46 -10.11 7.78
C SER A 244 7.56 -9.31 8.51
N ASP A 245 7.21 -8.65 9.62
CA ASP A 245 8.18 -7.87 10.40
C ASP A 245 9.17 -8.78 11.14
N ALA A 246 8.72 -9.91 11.68
CA ALA A 246 9.60 -10.90 12.27
C ALA A 246 10.60 -11.44 11.23
N ALA A 247 10.13 -11.79 10.04
CA ALA A 247 10.99 -12.28 8.95
C ALA A 247 11.97 -11.21 8.44
N ALA A 248 11.61 -9.92 8.48
CA ALA A 248 12.51 -8.84 8.13
C ALA A 248 13.62 -8.65 9.19
N ARG A 249 13.29 -8.78 10.48
CA ARG A 249 14.27 -8.67 11.58
C ARG A 249 15.32 -9.79 11.55
N VAL A 250 14.89 -11.03 11.32
CA VAL A 250 15.80 -12.18 11.21
C VAL A 250 16.82 -11.99 10.08
N ARG A 251 16.42 -11.35 8.98
CA ARG A 251 17.31 -11.07 7.83
C ARG A 251 18.28 -9.91 8.05
N ILE A 252 18.03 -9.04 9.02
CA ILE A 252 18.89 -7.90 9.37
C ILE A 252 19.85 -8.25 10.51
N ALA A 253 19.51 -9.26 11.34
CA ALA A 253 20.40 -9.71 12.41
C ALA A 253 21.74 -10.19 11.82
N PRO A 254 22.90 -9.75 12.37
CA PRO A 254 24.19 -10.28 11.95
C PRO A 254 24.19 -11.78 12.22
N ALA A 255 24.77 -12.57 11.31
CA ALA A 255 25.00 -13.99 11.55
C ALA A 255 25.89 -14.14 12.79
N GLU A 256 25.31 -14.45 13.95
CA GLU A 256 26.08 -14.79 15.14
C GLU A 256 26.80 -16.12 14.88
N GLY A 257 28.10 -16.06 14.60
CA GLY A 257 28.91 -17.24 14.34
C GLY A 257 30.39 -16.96 14.09
N SER A 258 31.21 -17.20 15.12
CA SER A 258 32.68 -17.30 15.14
C SER A 258 33.49 -16.00 15.17
N VAL A 259 33.65 -15.45 16.38
CA VAL A 259 34.97 -14.94 16.78
C VAL A 259 35.47 -15.89 17.87
N SER A 260 36.30 -16.84 17.46
CA SER A 260 37.15 -17.58 18.38
C SER A 260 38.14 -16.59 18.97
N ALA A 261 38.09 -16.41 20.29
CA ALA A 261 39.06 -15.60 21.01
C ALA A 261 40.47 -16.19 20.82
N PRO A 262 41.50 -15.39 20.48
CA PRO A 262 42.86 -15.90 20.47
C PRO A 262 43.30 -16.18 21.91
N ARG A 263 43.65 -17.45 22.19
CA ARG A 263 44.43 -17.83 23.37
C ARG A 263 45.76 -17.07 23.35
N ALA A 264 46.06 -16.36 24.43
CA ALA A 264 47.36 -15.77 24.66
C ALA A 264 48.41 -16.88 24.88
N PRO A 265 49.61 -16.79 24.29
CA PRO A 265 50.73 -17.66 24.66
C PRO A 265 51.37 -17.17 25.98
N ALA A 266 51.97 -18.14 26.67
CA ALA A 266 52.57 -18.06 28.01
C ALA A 266 53.75 -17.08 28.11
#